data_AF-A0A243TEJ7-F1
#
_entry.id   AF-A0A243TEJ7-F1
#
_cell.length_a   1.000
_cell.length_b   1.000
_cell.length_c   1.000
_cell.angle_alpha   90.00
_cell.angle_beta   90.00
_cell.angle_gamma   90.00
#
_symmetry.space_group_name_H-M   'P 1'
#
loop_
_entity.id
_entity.type
_entity.pdbx_description
1 polymer ?
#
loop_
_entity_poly.entity_id
_entity_poly.type
_entity_poly.pdbx_seq_one_letter_code
_entity_poly.pdbx_strand_id
1 'polypeptide(L)'
;MTKALKPLSNSQRDIIRKMAAILVCAEIEVRAIAPQFEKSTGKKYNSESADSYLNTFLNSNPEYKRVWKLLLKDKSSVERDFLERMRRENGK
;
A
#
# COMPACT_ATOMS: atom_id res chain seq x y z
N MET A 1 33.02 1.61 14.28
CA MET A 1 32.47 2.91 13.84
C MET A 1 31.21 2.66 13.04
N THR A 2 30.05 3.02 13.56
CA THR A 2 28.79 3.02 12.80
C THR A 2 28.91 4.08 11.70
N LYS A 3 29.00 3.65 10.43
CA LYS A 3 28.95 4.58 9.29
C LYS A 3 27.64 5.35 9.40
N ALA A 4 27.72 6.68 9.54
CA ALA A 4 26.54 7.53 9.47
C ALA A 4 25.84 7.30 8.13
N LEU A 5 24.54 6.98 8.18
CA LEU A 5 23.74 6.77 6.98
C LEU A 5 23.65 8.09 6.21
N LYS A 6 23.84 8.04 4.89
CA LYS A 6 23.62 9.21 4.05
C LYS A 6 22.13 9.60 4.13
N PRO A 7 21.82 10.90 4.21
CA PRO A 7 20.43 11.35 4.17
C PRO A 7 19.79 10.95 2.84
N LEU A 8 18.49 10.66 2.89
CA LEU A 8 17.71 10.41 1.69
C LEU A 8 17.70 11.65 0.79
N SER A 9 17.81 11.43 -0.51
CA SER A 9 17.64 12.47 -1.52
C SER A 9 16.20 13.00 -1.52
N ASN A 10 15.99 14.17 -2.13
CA ASN A 10 14.65 14.73 -2.31
C ASN A 10 13.72 13.78 -3.09
N SER A 11 14.24 13.10 -4.11
CA SER A 11 13.47 12.11 -4.88
C SER A 11 13.07 10.90 -4.03
N GLN A 12 13.97 10.39 -3.16
CA GLN A 12 13.64 9.29 -2.26
C GLN A 12 12.56 9.71 -1.25
N ARG A 13 12.67 10.91 -0.67
CA ARG A 13 11.67 11.47 0.25
C ARG A 13 10.32 11.67 -0.41
N ASP A 14 10.31 12.11 -1.67
CA ASP A 14 9.09 12.28 -2.44
C ASP A 14 8.38 10.93 -2.71
N ILE A 15 9.13 9.88 -3.07
CA ILE A 15 8.56 8.52 -3.18
C ILE A 15 7.97 8.04 -1.85
N ILE A 16 8.66 8.28 -0.72
CA ILE A 16 8.13 7.93 0.61
C ILE A 16 6.83 8.69 0.89
N ARG A 17 6.76 9.98 0.57
CA ARG A 17 5.54 10.79 0.73
C ARG A 17 4.40 10.24 -0.13
N LYS A 18 4.70 9.79 -1.35
CA LYS A 18 3.70 9.16 -2.23
C LYS A 18 3.20 7.84 -1.67
N MET A 19 4.10 6.99 -1.17
CA MET A 19 3.73 5.75 -0.48
C MET A 19 2.82 6.03 0.73
N ALA A 20 3.18 7.02 1.55
CA ALA A 20 2.37 7.40 2.71
C ALA A 20 0.96 7.84 2.31
N ALA A 21 0.83 8.69 1.27
CA ALA A 21 -0.47 9.12 0.76
C ALA A 21 -1.34 7.93 0.31
N ILE A 22 -0.76 7.00 -0.46
CA ILE A 22 -1.47 5.80 -0.93
C ILE A 22 -1.96 4.94 0.24
N LEU A 23 -1.10 4.70 1.24
CA LEU A 23 -1.45 3.90 2.41
C LEU A 23 -2.55 4.56 3.24
N VAL A 24 -2.49 5.87 3.45
CA VAL A 24 -3.56 6.61 4.14
C VAL A 24 -4.87 6.50 3.37
N CYS A 25 -4.87 6.61 2.04
CA CYS A 25 -6.08 6.43 1.25
C CYS A 25 -6.65 5.01 1.37
N ALA A 26 -5.79 3.98 1.33
CA ALA A 26 -6.22 2.59 1.53
C ALA A 26 -6.82 2.36 2.93
N GLU A 27 -6.23 2.95 3.97
CA GLU A 27 -6.76 2.87 5.34
C GLU A 27 -8.10 3.58 5.48
N ILE A 28 -8.23 4.79 4.94
CA ILE A 28 -9.49 5.56 4.95
C ILE A 28 -10.59 4.80 4.20
N GLU A 29 -10.25 4.17 3.07
CA GLU A 29 -11.19 3.37 2.31
C GLU A 29 -11.81 2.25 3.17
N VAL A 30 -10.96 1.47 3.84
CA VAL A 30 -11.40 0.34 4.66
C VAL A 30 -12.09 0.80 5.95
N ARG A 31 -11.59 1.85 6.61
CA ARG A 31 -12.06 2.25 7.94
C ARG A 31 -13.25 3.20 7.93
N ALA A 32 -13.43 3.99 6.88
CA ALA A 32 -14.46 5.03 6.83
C ALA A 32 -15.36 4.92 5.61
N ILE A 33 -14.80 4.78 4.40
CA ILE A 33 -15.60 4.80 3.17
C ILE A 33 -16.46 3.54 3.04
N ALA A 34 -15.86 2.36 3.15
CA ALA A 34 -16.58 1.10 3.00
C ALA A 34 -17.71 0.94 4.04
N PRO A 35 -17.49 1.17 5.35
CA PRO A 35 -18.56 1.07 6.34
C PRO A 35 -19.69 2.09 6.11
N GLN A 36 -19.35 3.33 5.73
CA GLN A 36 -20.34 4.36 5.47
C GLN A 36 -21.17 4.06 4.21
N PHE A 37 -20.54 3.54 3.15
CA PHE A 37 -21.22 3.11 1.94
C PHE A 37 -22.19 1.96 2.23
N GLU A 38 -21.74 0.94 2.96
CA GLU A 38 -22.58 -0.22 3.31
C GLU A 38 -23.77 0.19 4.20
N LYS A 39 -23.53 1.07 5.17
CA LYS A 39 -24.59 1.61 6.04
C LYS A 39 -25.64 2.42 5.27
N SER A 40 -25.21 3.22 4.29
CA SER A 40 -26.10 4.12 3.54
C SER A 40 -26.85 3.43 2.40
N THR A 41 -26.24 2.44 1.76
CA THR A 41 -26.81 1.79 0.56
C THR A 41 -27.37 0.40 0.83
N GLY A 42 -27.00 -0.24 1.93
CA GLY A 42 -27.29 -1.64 2.22
C GLY A 42 -26.57 -2.64 1.31
N LYS A 43 -25.66 -2.17 0.44
CA LYS A 43 -24.90 -3.00 -0.50
C LYS A 43 -23.46 -3.13 -0.02
N LYS A 44 -22.87 -4.31 -0.23
CA LYS A 44 -21.45 -4.55 0.06
C LYS A 44 -20.55 -3.62 -0.76
N TYR A 45 -19.55 -3.02 -0.12
CA TYR A 45 -18.58 -2.19 -0.82
C TYR A 45 -17.65 -3.05 -1.70
N ASN A 46 -17.38 -2.60 -2.93
CA ASN A 46 -16.45 -3.26 -3.85
C ASN A 46 -15.14 -2.45 -3.98
N SER A 47 -14.12 -2.83 -3.22
CA SER A 47 -12.79 -2.20 -3.27
C SER A 47 -12.03 -2.49 -4.56
N GLU A 48 -12.41 -3.52 -5.32
CA GLU A 48 -11.80 -3.88 -6.60
C GLU A 48 -12.36 -3.10 -7.78
N SER A 49 -13.46 -2.36 -7.57
CA SER A 49 -14.05 -1.50 -8.61
C SER A 49 -13.07 -0.42 -9.06
N ALA A 50 -13.07 -0.09 -10.35
CA ALA A 50 -12.30 1.05 -10.87
C ALA A 50 -12.68 2.38 -10.18
N ASP A 51 -13.92 2.47 -9.70
CA ASP A 51 -14.49 3.63 -9.01
C ASP A 51 -14.37 3.54 -7.48
N SER A 52 -13.64 2.54 -6.94
CA SER A 52 -13.34 2.51 -5.51
C SER A 52 -12.53 3.74 -5.12
N TYR A 53 -12.61 4.17 -3.86
CA TYR A 53 -11.92 5.36 -3.36
C TYR A 53 -10.41 5.29 -3.63
N LEU A 54 -9.77 4.16 -3.31
CA LEU A 54 -8.35 3.98 -3.57
C LEU A 54 -8.05 3.95 -5.07
N ASN A 55 -8.84 3.24 -5.88
CA ASN A 55 -8.58 3.17 -7.32
C ASN A 55 -8.78 4.52 -8.01
N THR A 56 -9.76 5.31 -7.58
CA THR A 56 -9.96 6.70 -8.02
C THR A 56 -8.74 7.56 -7.69
N PHE A 57 -8.23 7.48 -6.45
CA PHE A 57 -7.02 8.19 -6.05
C PHE A 57 -5.79 7.77 -6.89
N LEU A 58 -5.59 6.46 -7.08
CA LEU A 58 -4.48 5.94 -7.88
C LEU A 58 -4.59 6.35 -9.35
N ASN A 59 -5.80 6.37 -9.91
CA ASN A 59 -6.03 6.75 -11.30
C ASN A 59 -5.89 8.27 -11.53
N SER A 60 -5.97 9.09 -10.49
CA SER A 60 -5.77 10.55 -10.58
C SER A 60 -4.33 10.95 -10.93
N ASN A 61 -3.34 10.11 -10.63
CA ASN A 61 -1.93 10.38 -10.94
C ASN A 61 -1.18 9.08 -11.29
N PRO A 62 -0.62 8.98 -12.50
CA PRO A 62 0.17 7.82 -12.93
C PRO A 62 1.33 7.46 -11.99
N GLU A 63 1.92 8.43 -11.30
CA GLU A 63 2.99 8.20 -10.34
C GLU A 63 2.51 7.45 -9.10
N TYR A 64 1.33 7.79 -8.55
CA TYR A 64 0.77 7.03 -7.42
C TYR A 64 0.50 5.58 -7.83
N LYS A 65 -0.08 5.38 -9.02
CA LYS A 65 -0.34 4.05 -9.57
C LYS A 65 0.96 3.24 -9.76
N ARG A 66 2.01 3.89 -10.28
CA ARG A 66 3.34 3.27 -10.44
C ARG A 66 3.95 2.87 -9.09
N VAL A 67 3.93 3.78 -8.11
CA VAL A 67 4.46 3.53 -6.76
C VAL A 67 3.70 2.40 -6.08
N TRP A 68 2.36 2.41 -6.18
CA TRP A 68 1.51 1.35 -5.61
C TRP A 68 1.83 -0.03 -6.19
N LYS A 69 1.98 -0.12 -7.52
CA LYS A 69 2.34 -1.38 -8.18
C LYS A 69 3.70 -1.91 -7.72
N LEU A 70 4.70 -1.03 -7.58
CA LEU A 70 6.02 -1.41 -7.08
C LEU A 70 5.95 -1.85 -5.62
N LEU A 71 5.22 -1.11 -4.78
CA LEU A 71 5.03 -1.45 -3.38
C LEU A 71 4.38 -2.82 -3.19
N LEU A 72 3.31 -3.13 -3.95
CA LEU A 72 2.66 -4.44 -3.88
C LEU A 72 3.59 -5.57 -4.33
N LYS A 73 4.35 -5.36 -5.41
CA LYS A 73 5.34 -6.33 -5.89
C LYS A 73 6.39 -6.64 -4.81
N ASP A 74 6.95 -5.60 -4.23
CA ASP A 74 8.00 -5.74 -3.21
C ASP A 74 7.43 -6.32 -1.92
N LYS A 75 6.23 -5.92 -1.50
CA LYS A 75 5.51 -6.50 -0.37
C LYS A 75 5.35 -8.01 -0.53
N SER A 76 4.85 -8.48 -1.69
CA SER A 76 4.70 -9.92 -1.94
C SER A 76 6.04 -10.66 -1.96
N SER A 77 7.10 -10.04 -2.49
CA SER A 77 8.45 -10.64 -2.45
C SER A 77 8.95 -10.77 -1.02
N VAL A 78 8.82 -9.71 -0.22
CA VAL A 78 9.23 -9.69 1.18
C VAL A 78 8.42 -10.71 1.98
N GLU A 79 7.10 -10.79 1.80
CA GLU A 79 6.25 -11.79 2.46
C GLU A 79 6.72 -13.22 2.15
N ARG A 80 7.04 -13.54 0.89
CA ARG A 80 7.58 -14.84 0.52
C ARG A 80 8.90 -15.12 1.25
N ASP A 81 9.82 -14.16 1.25
CA ASP A 81 11.13 -14.34 1.89
C ASP A 81 10.99 -14.55 3.41
N PHE A 82 10.05 -13.84 4.06
CA PHE A 82 9.72 -14.05 5.47
C PHE A 82 9.12 -15.43 5.73
N LEU A 83 8.17 -15.88 4.89
CA LEU A 83 7.58 -17.20 5.00
C LEU A 83 8.61 -18.32 4.80
N GLU A 84 9.54 -18.16 3.87
CA GLU A 84 10.62 -19.12 3.64
C GLU A 84 11.56 -19.21 4.85
N ARG A 85 11.93 -18.06 5.45
CA ARG A 85 12.74 -18.04 6.68
C ARG A 85 12.01 -18.75 7.82
N MET A 86 10.73 -18.43 8.03
CA MET A 86 9.92 -19.08 9.07
C MET A 86 9.77 -20.60 8.85
N ARG A 87 9.70 -21.08 7.60
CA ARG A 87 9.69 -22.53 7.31
C ARG A 87 11.00 -23.20 7.64
N ARG A 88 12.14 -22.56 7.32
CA ARG A 88 13.48 -23.07 7.66
C ARG A 88 13.71 -23.10 9.16
N GLU A 89 13.24 -22.09 9.88
CA GLU A 89 13.36 -21.98 11.35
C GLU A 89 12.44 -22.97 12.09
N ASN A 90 11.24 -23.26 11.56
CA ASN A 90 10.25 -24.13 12.22
C ASN A 90 10.28 -25.60 11.76
N GLY A 91 11.29 -26.03 11.00
CA GLY A 91 11.62 -27.45 10.79
C GLY A 91 10.46 -28.33 10.29
N LYS A 92 10.15 -28.23 9.00
CA LYS A 92 9.88 -29.41 8.16
C LYS A 92 10.76 -29.35 6.93
#